data_AF-A0A150U3B0-F1
#
_entry.id   AF-A0A150U3B0-F1
#
_cell.length_a   1.000
_cell.length_b   1.000
_cell.length_c   1.000
_cell.angle_alpha   90.00
_cell.angle_beta   90.00
_cell.angle_gamma   90.00
#
_symmetry.space_group_name_H-M   'P 1'
#
loop_
_entity.id
_entity.type
_entity.pdbx_description
1 polymer ?
#
loop_
_entity_poly.entity_id
_entity_poly.type
_entity_poly.pdbx_seq_one_letter_code
_entity_poly.pdbx_strand_id
1 'polypeptide(L)'
;MPKPKAAKIDTSTWTPEQRAEFERLQGELSDEADKRAALEAQEEIRRNSPEAQIEAAKERLEAERRANAFREWEAAADAAERKARREHGTELVGRIRTEVGSIVFRGMTGDEFQEASERSQDLPPADRENIARNAIADLVVYPPRPKFDELTSKFPGLWGTIIEANTKIATCNAEVVAKKG
;
A
#
# COMPACT_ATOMS: atom_id res chain seq x y z
N MET A 1 38.45 -10.76 -17.65
CA MET A 1 38.35 -9.86 -18.82
C MET A 1 39.50 -8.87 -18.74
N PRO A 2 40.36 -8.76 -19.78
CA PRO A 2 41.48 -7.82 -19.79
C PRO A 2 40.96 -6.37 -19.88
N LYS A 3 41.47 -5.48 -19.03
CA LYS A 3 41.15 -4.04 -19.10
C LYS A 3 41.62 -3.49 -20.47
N PRO A 4 40.81 -2.70 -21.20
CA PRO A 4 41.24 -2.08 -22.44
C PRO A 4 42.45 -1.17 -22.15
N LYS A 5 43.55 -1.35 -22.89
CA LYS A 5 44.72 -0.45 -22.81
C LYS A 5 44.26 0.94 -23.27
N ALA A 6 44.34 1.93 -22.39
CA ALA A 6 44.09 3.32 -22.76
C ALA A 6 45.02 3.71 -23.92
N ALA A 7 44.45 4.22 -25.02
CA ALA A 7 45.22 4.73 -26.14
C ALA A 7 46.08 5.91 -25.67
N LYS A 8 47.39 5.87 -25.91
CA LYS A 8 48.28 7.00 -25.60
C LYS A 8 47.93 8.16 -26.52
N ILE A 9 47.59 9.31 -25.94
CA ILE A 9 47.36 10.55 -26.68
C ILE A 9 48.72 11.03 -27.22
N ASP A 10 48.79 11.29 -28.52
CA ASP A 10 50.01 11.82 -29.16
C ASP A 10 50.09 13.33 -28.92
N THR A 11 51.10 13.75 -28.16
CA THR A 11 51.35 15.15 -27.77
C THR A 11 52.56 15.74 -28.50
N SER A 12 53.03 15.10 -29.59
CA SER A 12 54.26 15.50 -30.30
C SER A 12 54.19 16.87 -30.97
N THR A 13 52.99 17.38 -31.26
CA THR A 13 52.74 18.68 -31.91
C THR A 13 52.34 19.79 -30.93
N TRP A 14 52.32 19.53 -29.62
CA TRP A 14 51.79 20.44 -28.61
C TRP A 14 52.83 21.43 -28.10
N THR A 15 52.38 22.61 -27.68
CA THR A 15 53.27 23.58 -27.03
C THR A 15 53.66 23.10 -25.62
N PRO A 16 54.77 23.60 -25.04
CA PRO A 16 55.15 23.28 -23.67
C PRO A 16 54.04 23.58 -22.65
N GLU A 17 53.31 24.69 -22.82
CA GLU A 17 52.22 25.10 -21.94
C GLU A 17 51.04 24.12 -22.03
N GLN A 18 50.70 23.65 -23.23
CA GLN A 18 49.63 22.67 -23.44
C GLN A 18 49.97 21.30 -22.82
N ARG A 19 51.24 20.89 -22.86
CA ARG A 19 51.70 19.66 -22.21
C ARG A 19 51.65 19.77 -20.69
N ALA A 20 52.13 20.89 -20.14
CA ALA A 20 52.09 21.13 -18.69
C ALA A 20 50.65 21.18 -18.15
N GLU A 21 49.74 21.82 -18.89
CA GLU A 21 48.32 21.88 -18.50
C GLU A 21 47.64 20.51 -18.59
N PHE A 22 47.97 19.71 -19.61
CA PHE A 22 47.45 18.35 -19.74
C PHE A 22 47.94 17.42 -18.63
N GLU A 23 49.22 17.49 -18.27
CA GLU A 23 49.79 16.74 -17.14
C GLU A 23 49.15 17.16 -15.81
N ARG A 24 48.90 18.46 -15.60
CA ARG A 24 48.19 18.99 -14.43
C ARG A 24 46.77 18.43 -14.35
N LEU A 25 46.01 18.50 -15.44
CA LEU A 25 44.63 17.98 -15.50
C LEU A 25 44.56 16.46 -15.33
N GLN A 26 45.53 15.71 -15.85
CA GLN A 26 45.63 14.26 -15.61
C GLN A 26 45.91 13.95 -14.14
N GLY A 27 46.78 14.72 -13.47
CA GLY A 27 47.03 14.61 -12.04
C GLY A 27 45.77 14.85 -11.22
N GLU A 28 45.04 15.94 -11.50
CA GLU A 28 43.79 16.29 -10.80
C GLU A 28 42.70 15.23 -11.00
N LEU A 29 42.55 14.71 -12.23
CA LEU A 29 41.62 13.62 -12.53
C LEU A 29 41.98 12.32 -11.80
N SER A 30 43.27 11.99 -11.67
CA SER A 30 43.73 10.82 -10.92
C SER A 30 43.43 10.98 -9.42
N ASP A 31 43.78 12.13 -8.84
CA ASP A 31 43.56 12.42 -7.42
C ASP A 31 42.05 12.40 -7.07
N GLU A 32 41.19 12.89 -7.97
CA GLU A 32 39.76 12.85 -7.76
C GLU A 32 39.17 11.44 -7.95
N ALA A 33 39.70 10.66 -8.89
CA ALA A 33 39.33 9.25 -9.02
C ALA A 33 39.70 8.44 -7.77
N ASP A 34 40.89 8.67 -7.21
CA ASP A 34 41.35 8.00 -5.98
C ASP A 34 40.53 8.42 -4.76
N LYS A 35 40.15 9.71 -4.65
CA LYS A 35 39.23 10.19 -3.60
C LYS A 35 37.85 9.54 -3.71
N ARG A 36 37.29 9.42 -4.91
CA ARG A 36 36.00 8.76 -5.13
C ARG A 36 36.07 7.27 -4.78
N ALA A 37 37.12 6.58 -5.23
CA ALA A 37 37.34 5.18 -4.89
C ALA A 37 37.49 4.96 -3.38
N ALA A 38 38.18 5.86 -2.67
CA ALA A 38 38.32 5.80 -1.22
C ALA A 38 36.99 6.03 -0.48
N LEU A 39 36.16 6.98 -0.94
CA LEU A 39 34.84 7.23 -0.39
C LEU A 39 33.89 6.05 -0.62
N GLU A 40 33.90 5.47 -1.83
CA GLU A 40 33.12 4.27 -2.16
C GLU A 40 33.53 3.07 -1.29
N ALA A 41 34.84 2.83 -1.14
CA ALA A 41 35.35 1.76 -0.27
C ALA A 41 34.97 1.98 1.20
N GLN A 42 35.01 3.23 1.69
CA GLN A 42 34.59 3.57 3.05
C GLN A 42 33.08 3.37 3.24
N GLU A 43 32.27 3.71 2.24
CA GLU A 43 30.82 3.49 2.28
C GLU A 43 30.48 1.99 2.23
N GLU A 44 31.22 1.21 1.45
CA GLU A 44 31.09 -0.25 1.38
C GLU A 44 31.45 -0.91 2.72
N ILE A 45 32.53 -0.47 3.36
CA ILE A 45 32.90 -0.93 4.72
C ILE A 45 31.79 -0.56 5.72
N ARG A 46 31.21 0.64 5.63
CA ARG A 46 30.10 1.07 6.50
C ARG A 46 28.84 0.23 6.27
N ARG A 47 28.48 -0.08 5.02
CA ARG A 47 27.32 -0.92 4.68
C ARG A 47 27.50 -2.37 5.13
N ASN A 48 28.75 -2.86 5.12
CA ASN A 48 29.10 -4.19 5.58
C ASN A 48 29.48 -4.24 7.05
N SER A 49 29.38 -3.13 7.79
CA SER A 49 29.68 -3.12 9.22
C SER A 49 28.68 -4.00 9.98
N PRO A 50 29.07 -4.60 11.11
CA PRO A 50 28.15 -5.36 11.95
C PRO A 50 26.88 -4.58 12.32
N GLU A 51 27.01 -3.27 12.58
CA GLU A 51 25.88 -2.39 12.91
C GLU A 51 24.91 -2.25 11.74
N ALA A 52 25.42 -2.01 10.53
CA ALA A 52 24.58 -1.94 9.33
C ALA A 52 23.89 -3.27 9.02
N GLN A 53 24.58 -4.40 9.25
CA GLN A 53 23.98 -5.73 9.12
C GLN A 53 22.91 -6.00 10.19
N ILE A 54 23.11 -5.53 11.43
CA ILE A 54 22.12 -5.64 12.51
C ILE A 54 20.88 -4.81 12.20
N GLU A 55 21.03 -3.57 11.74
CA GLU A 55 19.88 -2.74 11.36
C GLU A 55 19.12 -3.35 10.17
N ALA A 56 19.83 -3.79 9.13
CA ALA A 56 19.20 -4.49 8.01
C ALA A 56 18.47 -5.78 8.45
N ALA A 57 19.01 -6.51 9.43
CA ALA A 57 18.35 -7.68 10.01
C ALA A 57 17.10 -7.31 10.83
N LYS A 58 17.13 -6.22 11.59
CA LYS A 58 15.96 -5.70 12.33
C LYS A 58 14.86 -5.26 11.38
N GLU A 59 15.20 -4.51 10.33
CA GLU A 59 14.25 -4.07 9.30
C GLU A 59 13.59 -5.28 8.61
N ARG A 60 14.38 -6.30 8.25
CA ARG A 60 13.86 -7.55 7.68
C ARG A 60 12.93 -8.27 8.65
N LEU A 61 13.32 -8.38 9.92
CA LEU A 61 12.50 -9.01 10.96
C LEU A 61 11.17 -8.27 11.16
N GLU A 62 11.19 -6.93 11.17
CA GLU A 62 9.97 -6.13 11.28
C GLU A 62 9.10 -6.24 10.03
N ALA A 63 9.69 -6.26 8.84
CA ALA A 63 8.97 -6.51 7.59
C ALA A 63 8.30 -7.90 7.58
N GLU A 64 9.01 -8.95 8.01
CA GLU A 64 8.45 -10.29 8.15
C GLU A 64 7.33 -10.36 9.18
N ARG A 65 7.48 -9.68 10.33
CA ARG A 65 6.43 -9.57 11.35
C ARG A 65 5.17 -8.90 10.79
N ARG A 66 5.32 -7.79 10.07
CA ARG A 66 4.20 -7.10 9.41
C ARG A 66 3.54 -7.99 8.36
N ALA A 67 4.33 -8.70 7.54
CA ALA A 67 3.80 -9.62 6.54
C ALA A 67 3.08 -10.82 7.18
N ASN A 68 3.57 -11.35 8.31
CA ASN A 68 2.90 -12.41 9.07
C ASN A 68 1.58 -11.93 9.63
N ALA A 69 1.57 -10.78 10.31
CA ALA A 69 0.35 -10.20 10.85
C ALA A 69 -0.69 -9.93 9.76
N PHE A 70 -0.27 -9.45 8.59
CA PHE A 70 -1.15 -9.27 7.44
C PHE A 70 -1.71 -10.61 6.91
N ARG A 71 -0.88 -11.67 6.85
CA ARG A 71 -1.34 -13.00 6.43
C ARG A 71 -2.36 -13.59 7.40
N GLU A 72 -2.14 -13.45 8.70
CA GLU A 72 -3.09 -13.88 9.74
C GLU A 72 -4.41 -13.11 9.64
N TRP A 73 -4.32 -11.80 9.39
CA TRP A 73 -5.48 -10.95 9.15
C TRP A 73 -6.30 -11.40 7.95
N GLU A 74 -5.65 -11.63 6.81
CA GLU A 74 -6.34 -12.10 5.59
C GLU A 74 -6.96 -13.48 5.78
N ALA A 75 -6.30 -14.39 6.51
CA ALA A 75 -6.88 -15.70 6.84
C ALA A 75 -8.13 -15.57 7.73
N ALA A 76 -8.12 -14.63 8.69
CA ALA A 76 -9.29 -14.33 9.50
C ALA A 76 -10.42 -13.70 8.67
N ALA A 77 -10.10 -12.79 7.74
CA ALA A 77 -11.05 -12.22 6.81
C ALA A 77 -11.66 -13.29 5.89
N ASP A 78 -10.87 -14.23 5.37
CA ASP A 78 -11.35 -15.36 4.57
C ASP A 78 -12.31 -16.26 5.38
N ALA A 79 -12.00 -16.50 6.65
CA ALA A 79 -12.87 -17.26 7.54
C ALA A 79 -14.19 -16.51 7.80
N ALA A 80 -14.12 -15.20 8.06
CA ALA A 80 -15.29 -14.34 8.25
C ALA A 80 -16.16 -14.28 6.98
N GLU A 81 -15.56 -14.15 5.80
CA GLU A 81 -16.26 -14.15 4.52
C GLU A 81 -16.99 -15.48 4.27
N ARG A 82 -16.30 -16.62 4.47
CA ARG A 82 -16.94 -17.94 4.35
C ARG A 82 -18.07 -18.16 5.36
N LYS A 83 -17.97 -17.57 6.56
CA LYS A 83 -19.04 -17.61 7.55
C LYS A 83 -20.22 -16.74 7.10
N ALA A 84 -19.97 -15.49 6.74
CA ALA A 84 -20.98 -14.55 6.27
C ALA A 84 -21.74 -15.07 5.04
N ARG A 85 -21.03 -15.65 4.06
CA ARG A 85 -21.66 -16.23 2.85
C ARG A 85 -22.59 -17.41 3.18
N ARG A 86 -22.31 -18.16 4.24
CA ARG A 86 -23.18 -19.25 4.72
C ARG A 86 -24.41 -18.73 5.46
N GLU A 87 -24.27 -17.62 6.19
CA GLU A 87 -25.34 -17.03 7.00
C GLU A 87 -26.28 -16.14 6.18
N HIS A 88 -25.73 -15.41 5.19
CA HIS A 88 -26.47 -14.40 4.43
C HIS A 88 -26.62 -14.73 2.95
N GLY A 89 -25.98 -15.78 2.43
CA GLY A 89 -25.96 -16.06 0.99
C GLY A 89 -24.75 -15.46 0.29
N THR A 90 -24.39 -16.04 -0.85
CA THR A 90 -23.10 -15.77 -1.51
C THR A 90 -23.08 -14.41 -2.18
N GLU A 91 -24.19 -14.00 -2.79
CA GLU A 91 -24.38 -12.69 -3.43
C GLU A 91 -24.51 -11.52 -2.45
N LEU A 92 -24.82 -11.78 -1.17
CA LEU A 92 -25.06 -10.74 -0.16
C LEU A 92 -23.81 -10.36 0.64
N VAL A 93 -22.61 -10.76 0.23
CA VAL A 93 -21.37 -10.50 0.99
C VAL A 93 -20.33 -9.82 0.12
N GLY A 94 -19.86 -8.67 0.59
CA GLY A 94 -18.79 -7.90 -0.02
C GLY A 94 -17.49 -8.01 0.74
N ARG A 95 -16.38 -7.88 0.01
CA ARG A 95 -15.05 -7.72 0.59
C ARG A 95 -14.29 -6.62 -0.13
N ILE A 96 -13.65 -5.76 0.66
CA ILE A 96 -12.70 -4.77 0.18
C ILE A 96 -11.33 -5.13 0.74
N ARG A 97 -10.36 -5.32 -0.14
CA ARG A 97 -8.95 -5.54 0.23
C ARG A 97 -8.21 -4.21 0.16
N THR A 98 -7.48 -3.89 1.21
CA THR A 98 -6.62 -2.71 1.29
C THR A 98 -5.20 -3.13 1.68
N GLU A 99 -4.22 -2.24 1.52
CA GLU A 99 -2.84 -2.49 1.96
C GLU A 99 -2.72 -2.72 3.48
N VAL A 100 -3.70 -2.23 4.24
CA VAL A 100 -3.73 -2.29 5.70
C VAL A 100 -4.69 -3.37 6.23
N GLY A 101 -5.34 -4.12 5.33
CA GLY A 101 -6.18 -5.27 5.67
C GLY A 101 -7.46 -5.37 4.84
N SER A 102 -8.21 -6.45 5.05
CA SER A 102 -9.54 -6.65 4.48
C SER A 102 -10.69 -6.17 5.37
N ILE A 103 -11.74 -5.68 4.73
CA ILE A 103 -13.06 -5.43 5.31
C ILE A 103 -14.06 -6.36 4.62
N VAL A 104 -14.80 -7.13 5.40
CA VAL A 104 -15.88 -8.02 4.98
C VAL A 104 -17.17 -7.51 5.58
N PHE A 105 -18.19 -7.36 4.75
CA PHE A 105 -19.49 -6.84 5.16
C PHE A 105 -20.60 -7.57 4.42
N ARG A 106 -21.78 -7.63 5.05
CA ARG A 106 -22.99 -8.03 4.33
C ARG A 106 -23.58 -6.83 3.59
N GLY A 107 -24.23 -7.10 2.46
CA GLY A 107 -25.07 -6.10 1.80
C GLY A 107 -26.27 -5.75 2.68
N MET A 108 -26.76 -4.51 2.54
CA MET A 108 -28.08 -4.18 3.04
C MET A 108 -29.13 -5.05 2.33
N THR A 109 -30.13 -5.47 3.10
CA THR A 109 -31.40 -5.93 2.53
C THR A 109 -32.17 -4.76 1.93
N GLY A 110 -33.16 -5.05 1.07
CA GLY A 110 -34.03 -4.02 0.50
C GLY A 110 -34.74 -3.20 1.58
N ASP A 111 -35.23 -3.85 2.62
CA ASP A 111 -35.92 -3.21 3.74
C ASP A 111 -34.99 -2.28 4.54
N GLU A 112 -33.76 -2.72 4.84
CA GLU A 112 -32.76 -1.90 5.54
C GLU A 112 -32.34 -0.69 4.70
N PHE A 113 -32.19 -0.87 3.38
CA PHE A 113 -31.88 0.22 2.47
C PHE A 113 -33.02 1.24 2.42
N GLN A 114 -34.27 0.77 2.36
CA GLN A 114 -35.44 1.63 2.35
C GLN A 114 -35.60 2.37 3.70
N GLU A 115 -35.43 1.69 4.83
CA GLU A 115 -35.46 2.32 6.16
C GLU A 115 -34.37 3.40 6.28
N ALA A 116 -33.14 3.12 5.83
CA ALA A 116 -32.06 4.10 5.84
C ALA A 116 -32.37 5.30 4.92
N SER A 117 -32.98 5.04 3.76
CA SER A 117 -33.40 6.09 2.82
C SER A 117 -34.46 7.00 3.44
N GLU A 118 -35.52 6.43 4.01
CA GLU A 118 -36.62 7.14 4.66
C GLU A 118 -36.13 8.00 5.84
N ARG A 119 -35.25 7.45 6.70
CA ARG A 119 -34.67 8.17 7.84
C ARG A 119 -33.76 9.34 7.42
N SER A 120 -33.28 9.34 6.18
CA SER A 120 -32.36 10.36 5.66
C SER A 120 -33.05 11.44 4.82
N GLN A 121 -34.32 11.24 4.41
CA GLN A 121 -34.96 12.01 3.35
C GLN A 121 -35.08 13.51 3.66
N ASP A 122 -35.34 13.85 4.92
CA ASP A 122 -35.56 15.24 5.40
C ASP A 122 -34.34 15.86 6.09
N LEU A 123 -33.20 15.16 6.11
CA LEU A 123 -32.00 15.62 6.82
C LEU A 123 -31.05 16.44 5.92
N PRO A 124 -30.20 17.30 6.50
CA PRO A 124 -29.08 17.92 5.80
C PRO A 124 -28.11 16.87 5.20
N PRO A 125 -27.42 17.16 4.09
CA PRO A 125 -26.53 16.20 3.43
C PRO A 125 -25.47 15.55 4.35
N ALA A 126 -24.89 16.31 5.28
CA ALA A 126 -23.91 15.80 6.23
C ALA A 126 -24.51 14.75 7.19
N ASP A 127 -25.76 14.96 7.62
CA ASP A 127 -26.45 14.03 8.52
C ASP A 127 -26.91 12.77 7.79
N ARG A 128 -27.26 12.87 6.49
CA ARG A 128 -27.52 11.70 5.63
C ARG A 128 -26.30 10.80 5.51
N GLU A 129 -25.13 11.39 5.30
CA GLU A 129 -23.88 10.64 5.18
C GLU A 129 -23.54 9.94 6.51
N ASN A 130 -23.73 10.61 7.65
CA ASN A 130 -23.52 9.99 8.96
C ASN A 130 -24.45 8.80 9.21
N ILE A 131 -25.73 8.89 8.80
CA ILE A 131 -26.68 7.76 8.89
C ILE A 131 -26.21 6.60 8.01
N ALA A 132 -25.84 6.87 6.76
CA ALA A 132 -25.36 5.83 5.85
C ALA A 132 -24.09 5.14 6.37
N ARG A 133 -23.14 5.91 6.91
CA ARG A 133 -21.92 5.39 7.53
C ARG A 133 -22.23 4.50 8.73
N ASN A 134 -23.13 4.94 9.62
CA ASN A 134 -23.53 4.16 10.79
C ASN A 134 -24.22 2.85 10.39
N ALA A 135 -25.19 2.92 9.46
CA ALA A 135 -25.89 1.75 8.96
C ALA A 135 -24.90 0.74 8.35
N ILE A 136 -23.97 1.19 7.51
CA ILE A 136 -22.95 0.33 6.91
C ILE A 136 -22.01 -0.29 7.94
N ALA A 137 -21.60 0.49 8.93
CA ALA A 137 -20.68 0.03 9.94
C ALA A 137 -21.26 -1.11 10.80
N ASP A 138 -22.59 -1.19 10.90
CA ASP A 138 -23.30 -2.28 11.58
C ASP A 138 -23.40 -3.55 10.71
N LEU A 139 -23.14 -3.44 9.40
CA LEU A 139 -23.10 -4.56 8.44
C LEU A 139 -21.71 -5.19 8.31
N VAL A 140 -20.70 -4.56 8.91
CA VAL A 140 -19.32 -5.05 8.89
C VAL A 140 -19.22 -6.30 9.75
N VAL A 141 -18.87 -7.41 9.11
CA VAL A 141 -18.64 -8.71 9.77
C VAL A 141 -17.20 -8.80 10.25
N TYR A 142 -16.27 -8.23 9.48
CA TYR A 142 -14.86 -8.16 9.83
C TYR A 142 -14.25 -6.90 9.22
N PRO A 143 -13.36 -6.19 9.92
CA PRO A 143 -12.86 -6.49 11.27
C PRO A 143 -13.83 -6.09 12.38
N PRO A 144 -13.50 -6.38 13.67
CA PRO A 144 -14.26 -5.87 14.80
C PRO A 144 -14.39 -4.34 14.77
N ARG A 145 -15.52 -3.82 15.26
CA ARG A 145 -15.88 -2.40 15.17
C ARG A 145 -14.76 -1.43 15.58
N PRO A 146 -14.05 -1.60 16.71
CA PRO A 146 -12.96 -0.67 17.08
C PRO A 146 -11.85 -0.58 16.02
N LYS A 147 -11.56 -1.69 15.34
CA LYS A 147 -10.52 -1.73 14.31
C LYS A 147 -11.03 -1.20 12.97
N PHE A 148 -12.30 -1.42 12.66
CA PHE A 148 -12.96 -0.80 11.52
C PHE A 148 -12.97 0.74 11.65
N ASP A 149 -13.31 1.25 12.84
CA ASP A 149 -13.30 2.70 13.13
C ASP A 149 -11.88 3.28 13.02
N GLU A 150 -10.85 2.55 13.50
CA GLU A 150 -9.44 2.94 13.32
C GLU A 150 -9.06 3.04 11.84
N LEU A 151 -9.43 2.06 11.02
CA LEU A 151 -9.13 2.03 9.58
C LEU A 151 -9.81 3.17 8.84
N THR A 152 -11.10 3.37 9.08
CA THR A 152 -11.89 4.42 8.41
C THR A 152 -11.52 5.83 8.88
N SER A 153 -11.02 5.99 10.11
CA SER A 153 -10.45 7.25 10.58
C SER A 153 -9.09 7.56 9.92
N LYS A 154 -8.21 6.55 9.78
CA LYS A 154 -6.92 6.71 9.09
C LYS A 154 -7.06 6.93 7.59
N PHE A 155 -8.08 6.35 6.98
CA PHE A 155 -8.32 6.41 5.54
C PHE A 155 -9.77 6.85 5.24
N PRO A 156 -10.11 8.15 5.36
CA PRO A 156 -11.49 8.62 5.17
C PRO A 156 -12.09 8.30 3.80
N GLY A 157 -11.26 8.23 2.75
CA GLY A 157 -11.70 7.86 1.40
C GLY A 157 -12.27 6.43 1.29
N LEU A 158 -11.97 5.56 2.26
CA LEU A 158 -12.47 4.19 2.30
C LEU A 158 -14.00 4.12 2.42
N TRP A 159 -14.62 5.12 3.06
CA TRP A 159 -16.08 5.20 3.18
C TRP A 159 -16.77 5.22 1.82
N GLY A 160 -16.25 5.99 0.86
CA GLY A 160 -16.81 6.04 -0.49
C GLY A 160 -16.82 4.66 -1.16
N THR A 161 -15.71 3.93 -1.05
CA THR A 161 -15.59 2.57 -1.60
C THR A 161 -16.54 1.59 -0.92
N ILE A 162 -16.70 1.66 0.41
CA ILE A 162 -17.61 0.78 1.15
C ILE A 162 -19.06 1.08 0.80
N ILE A 163 -19.46 2.36 0.78
CA ILE A 163 -20.81 2.80 0.42
C ILE A 163 -21.17 2.34 -0.99
N GLU A 164 -20.29 2.59 -1.96
CA GLU A 164 -20.50 2.19 -3.35
C GLU A 164 -20.63 0.66 -3.48
N ALA A 165 -19.74 -0.10 -2.82
CA ALA A 165 -19.79 -1.56 -2.87
C ALA A 165 -21.05 -2.12 -2.20
N ASN A 166 -21.47 -1.57 -1.05
CA ASN A 166 -22.69 -1.99 -0.38
C ASN A 166 -23.93 -1.67 -1.21
N THR A 167 -23.97 -0.48 -1.82
CA THR A 167 -25.06 -0.07 -2.72
C THR A 167 -25.16 -1.02 -3.90
N LYS A 168 -24.05 -1.35 -4.57
CA LYS A 168 -24.03 -2.33 -5.68
C LYS A 168 -24.58 -3.68 -5.25
N ILE A 169 -24.17 -4.18 -4.09
CA ILE A 169 -24.71 -5.44 -3.56
C ILE A 169 -26.22 -5.30 -3.33
N ALA A 170 -26.66 -4.30 -2.58
CA ALA A 170 -28.08 -4.07 -2.27
C ALA A 170 -28.95 -3.94 -3.54
N THR A 171 -28.49 -3.19 -4.54
CA THR A 171 -29.25 -2.98 -5.79
C THR A 171 -29.24 -4.19 -6.72
N CYS A 172 -28.14 -4.95 -6.78
CA CYS A 172 -28.10 -6.20 -7.54
C CYS A 172 -29.02 -7.28 -6.92
N ASN A 173 -29.28 -7.20 -5.62
CA ASN A 173 -30.25 -8.08 -4.93
C ASN A 173 -31.70 -7.62 -5.12
N ALA A 174 -31.94 -6.32 -5.36
CA ALA A 174 -33.28 -5.77 -5.56
C ALA A 174 -33.98 -6.35 -6.81
N GLU A 175 -33.24 -6.82 -7.82
CA GLU A 175 -33.82 -7.48 -9.01
C GLU A 175 -34.36 -8.90 -8.75
N VAL A 176 -33.99 -9.55 -7.64
CA VAL A 176 -34.40 -10.96 -7.35
C VAL A 176 -35.78 -11.05 -6.68
N VAL A 177 -36.30 -9.97 -6.10
CA VAL A 177 -37.58 -10.00 -5.36
C VAL A 177 -38.81 -9.73 -6.24
N ALA A 178 -38.65 -9.40 -7.53
CA ALA A 178 -39.77 -9.12 -8.42
C ALA A 178 -40.02 -10.23 -9.46
N LYS A 179 -40.59 -11.36 -9.02
CA LYS A 179 -41.45 -12.34 -9.76
C LYS A 179 -41.55 -13.62 -8.90
N LYS A 180 -42.69 -14.23 -8.55
CA LYS A 180 -44.11 -14.14 -8.92
C LYS A 180 -44.85 -15.10 -7.95
N GLY A 181 -46.09 -14.78 -7.56
CA GLY A 181 -47.01 -15.74 -6.94
C GLY A 181 -47.96 -15.08 -5.97
#